data_AF-A0A212L231-F1
#
_entry.id   AF-A0A212L231-F1
#
_cell.length_a   1.000
_cell.length_b   1.000
_cell.length_c   1.000
_cell.angle_alpha   90.00
_cell.angle_beta   90.00
_cell.angle_gamma   90.00
#
_symmetry.space_group_name_H-M   'P 1'
#
loop_
_entity.id
_entity.type
_entity.pdbx_description
1 polymer ?
#
loop_
_entity_poly.entity_id
_entity_poly.type
_entity_poly.pdbx_seq_one_letter_code
_entity_poly.pdbx_strand_id
1 'polypeptide(L)'
;MAETRDFDPRIIGSITTGVLLLEDFGQVHEAMEFVMGRPIWTHEIPSESAEMKRLVLEQVPDMPTQISGSWQETAQALLDRYGAAISIKKGETVRTKDPLQTLSDALKDTANG
;
A
#
# COMPACT_ATOMS: atom_id res chain seq x y z
N MET A 1 -6.95 8.26 20.71
CA MET A 1 -5.96 7.17 20.52
C MET A 1 -5.96 6.83 19.05
N ALA A 2 -4.81 6.78 18.39
CA ALA A 2 -4.75 6.39 16.98
C ALA A 2 -5.16 4.91 16.83
N GLU A 3 -5.98 4.60 15.83
CA GLU A 3 -6.39 3.23 15.51
C GLU A 3 -5.16 2.48 14.96
N THR A 4 -4.90 1.27 15.46
CA THR A 4 -3.79 0.41 15.02
C THR A 4 -4.36 -0.94 14.61
N ARG A 5 -3.78 -1.55 13.57
CA ARG A 5 -4.14 -2.89 13.10
C ARG A 5 -2.88 -3.69 12.74
N ASP A 6 -2.92 -4.98 13.02
CA ASP A 6 -1.88 -5.93 12.65
C ASP A 6 -2.13 -6.48 11.24
N PHE A 7 -1.10 -6.43 10.40
CA PHE A 7 -1.14 -6.92 9.02
C PHE A 7 -0.05 -7.96 8.78
N ASP A 8 -0.32 -8.90 7.88
CA ASP A 8 0.72 -9.77 7.34
C ASP A 8 1.84 -8.93 6.70
N PRO A 9 3.13 -9.17 7.01
CA PRO A 9 4.25 -8.42 6.43
C PRO A 9 4.23 -8.35 4.90
N ARG A 10 3.72 -9.38 4.23
CA ARG A 10 3.64 -9.46 2.77
C ARG A 10 2.66 -8.43 2.21
N ILE A 11 1.57 -8.15 2.92
CA ILE A 11 0.60 -7.11 2.55
C ILE A 11 1.29 -5.74 2.56
N ILE A 12 2.00 -5.42 3.64
CA ILE A 12 2.71 -4.14 3.77
C ILE A 12 3.85 -4.04 2.74
N GLY A 13 4.59 -5.12 2.54
CA GLY A 13 5.60 -5.22 1.49
C GLY A 13 5.03 -5.01 0.09
N SER A 14 3.80 -5.44 -0.19
CA SER A 14 3.14 -5.16 -1.47
C SER A 14 2.87 -3.68 -1.71
N ILE A 15 2.52 -2.93 -0.65
CA ILE A 15 2.32 -1.47 -0.74
C ILE A 15 3.64 -0.78 -1.08
N THR A 16 4.74 -1.15 -0.43
CA THR A 16 6.04 -0.48 -0.62
C THR A 16 6.79 -0.94 -1.86
N THR A 17 6.62 -2.18 -2.31
CA THR A 17 7.31 -2.67 -3.52
C THR A 17 6.51 -2.41 -4.78
N GLY A 18 5.18 -2.25 -4.68
CA GLY A 18 4.28 -2.23 -5.83
C GLY A 18 4.09 -3.60 -6.48
N VAL A 19 4.59 -4.67 -5.86
CA VAL A 19 4.47 -6.07 -6.33
C VAL A 19 3.57 -6.82 -5.39
N LEU A 20 2.62 -7.58 -5.93
CA LEU A 20 1.73 -8.42 -5.14
C LEU A 20 2.50 -9.65 -4.60
N LEU A 21 2.68 -9.74 -3.27
CA LEU A 21 3.52 -10.75 -2.57
C LEU A 21 2.69 -11.88 -1.93
N LEU A 22 1.38 -11.87 -2.18
CA LEU A 22 0.38 -12.84 -1.74
C LEU A 22 -0.75 -12.91 -2.77
N GLU A 23 -1.57 -13.94 -2.77
CA GLU A 23 -2.55 -14.14 -3.84
C GLU A 23 -3.76 -13.19 -3.77
N ASP A 24 -4.05 -12.65 -2.59
CA ASP A 24 -5.26 -11.85 -2.34
C ASP A 24 -4.97 -10.34 -2.38
N PHE A 25 -5.28 -9.72 -3.53
CA PHE A 25 -5.22 -8.27 -3.67
C PHE A 25 -6.21 -7.53 -2.76
N GLY A 26 -7.35 -8.14 -2.38
CA GLY A 26 -8.34 -7.50 -1.52
C GLY A 26 -7.77 -7.12 -0.16
N GLN A 27 -6.93 -7.97 0.42
CA GLN A 27 -6.23 -7.68 1.68
C GLN A 27 -5.21 -6.54 1.54
N VAL A 28 -4.51 -6.47 0.41
CA VAL A 28 -3.58 -5.37 0.12
C VAL A 28 -4.35 -4.08 -0.05
N HIS A 29 -5.47 -4.10 -0.77
CA HIS A 29 -6.33 -2.95 -0.97
C HIS A 29 -6.93 -2.43 0.35
N GLU A 30 -7.42 -3.31 1.22
CA GLU A 30 -7.90 -2.92 2.56
C GLU A 30 -6.77 -2.27 3.39
N ALA A 31 -5.56 -2.81 3.32
CA ALA A 31 -4.40 -2.23 3.98
C ALA A 31 -4.00 -0.87 3.41
N MET A 32 -4.10 -0.67 2.09
CA MET A 32 -3.89 0.64 1.45
C MET A 32 -4.89 1.67 1.98
N GLU A 33 -6.19 1.33 2.07
CA GLU A 33 -7.22 2.20 2.63
C GLU A 33 -6.96 2.53 4.10
N PHE A 34 -6.51 1.54 4.88
CA PHE A 34 -6.15 1.74 6.28
C PHE A 34 -4.92 2.64 6.45
N VAL A 35 -3.87 2.42 5.67
CA VAL A 35 -2.65 3.24 5.65
C VAL A 35 -2.96 4.68 5.27
N MET A 36 -3.86 4.91 4.31
CA MET A 36 -4.29 6.27 3.94
C MET A 36 -5.30 6.85 4.92
N GLY A 37 -6.04 6.02 5.66
CA GLY A 37 -7.12 6.46 6.55
C GLY A 37 -8.43 6.79 5.85
N ARG A 38 -8.56 6.43 4.56
CA ARG A 38 -9.71 6.73 3.71
C ARG A 38 -9.84 5.67 2.60
N PRO A 39 -11.02 5.51 1.97
CA PRO A 39 -11.15 4.60 0.84
C PRO A 39 -10.24 5.03 -0.34
N ILE A 40 -9.91 4.08 -1.20
CA ILE A 40 -9.08 4.30 -2.39
C ILE A 40 -9.69 3.51 -3.53
N TRP A 41 -9.82 4.12 -4.72
CA TRP A 41 -10.22 3.37 -5.91
C TRP A 41 -9.02 2.89 -6.70
N THR A 42 -9.20 1.81 -7.46
CA THR A 42 -8.12 1.16 -8.20
C THR A 42 -7.40 2.12 -9.18
N HIS A 43 -8.12 3.09 -9.76
CA HIS A 43 -7.53 4.11 -10.64
C HIS A 43 -6.70 5.17 -9.90
N GLU A 44 -6.84 5.28 -8.58
CA GLU A 44 -6.05 6.19 -7.73
C GLU A 44 -4.77 5.55 -7.23
N ILE A 45 -4.68 4.21 -7.22
CA ILE A 45 -3.52 3.49 -6.68
C ILE A 45 -2.18 3.97 -7.27
N PRO A 46 -2.04 4.19 -8.61
CA PRO A 46 -0.78 4.67 -9.17
C PRO A 46 -0.39 6.06 -8.65
N SER A 47 -1.31 7.02 -8.62
CA SER A 47 -1.03 8.40 -8.21
C SER A 47 -0.82 8.54 -6.69
N GLU A 48 -1.45 7.67 -5.90
CA GLU A 48 -1.33 7.65 -4.43
C GLU A 48 -0.16 6.76 -3.95
N SER A 49 0.45 5.95 -4.84
CA SER A 49 1.47 4.96 -4.47
C SER A 49 2.67 5.54 -3.71
N ALA A 50 3.12 6.73 -4.09
CA ALA A 50 4.23 7.41 -3.44
C ALA A 50 3.89 7.82 -1.99
N GLU A 51 2.67 8.31 -1.77
CA GLU A 51 2.21 8.73 -0.45
C GLU A 51 1.96 7.52 0.46
N MET A 52 1.33 6.46 -0.06
CA MET A 52 1.15 5.20 0.66
C MET A 52 2.49 4.61 1.09
N LYS A 53 3.47 4.56 0.18
CA LYS A 53 4.84 4.13 0.49
C LYS A 53 5.47 4.99 1.59
N ARG A 54 5.35 6.31 1.50
CA ARG A 54 5.89 7.25 2.49
C ARG A 54 5.30 6.97 3.88
N LEU A 55 3.98 6.85 3.99
CA LEU A 55 3.27 6.60 5.25
C LEU A 55 3.64 5.25 5.89
N VAL A 56 3.87 4.22 5.08
CA VAL A 56 4.37 2.93 5.59
C VAL A 56 5.79 3.08 6.12
N LEU A 57 6.69 3.72 5.36
CA LEU A 57 8.10 3.86 5.74
C LEU A 57 8.32 4.77 6.95
N GLU A 58 7.40 5.69 7.27
CA GLU A 58 7.43 6.44 8.52
C GLU A 58 7.22 5.54 9.75
N GLN A 59 6.54 4.40 9.58
CA GLN A 59 6.22 3.47 10.66
C GLN A 59 7.14 2.24 10.65
N VAL A 60 7.59 1.81 9.47
CA VAL A 60 8.47 0.66 9.24
C VAL A 60 9.61 1.07 8.30
N PRO A 61 10.62 1.82 8.78
CA PRO A 61 11.64 2.45 7.94
C PRO A 61 12.51 1.49 7.14
N ASP A 62 12.57 0.23 7.56
CA ASP A 62 13.37 -0.84 6.96
C ASP A 62 12.56 -1.76 6.03
N MET A 63 11.29 -1.44 5.76
CA MET A 63 10.46 -2.17 4.80
C MET A 63 11.03 -2.00 3.38
N PRO A 64 11.28 -3.09 2.62
CA PRO A 64 11.83 -2.99 1.27
C PRO A 64 10.93 -2.21 0.32
N THR A 65 11.56 -1.38 -0.52
CA THR A 65 10.86 -0.58 -1.55
C THR A 65 10.99 -1.18 -2.95
N GLN A 66 11.73 -2.27 -3.08
CA GLN A 66 11.97 -3.04 -4.31
C GLN A 66 12.05 -4.53 -3.93
N ILE A 67 11.70 -5.40 -4.86
CA ILE A 67 11.89 -6.84 -4.69
C ILE A 67 13.32 -7.22 -5.06
N SER A 68 13.90 -8.21 -4.37
CA SER A 68 15.21 -8.79 -4.72
C SER A 68 15.01 -10.24 -5.13
N GLY A 69 15.02 -10.52 -6.43
CA GLY A 69 14.72 -11.85 -6.96
C GLY A 69 13.24 -12.03 -7.26
N SER A 70 12.71 -13.21 -6.95
CA SER A 70 11.29 -13.55 -7.15
C SER A 70 10.39 -12.94 -6.06
N TRP A 71 9.10 -12.83 -6.37
CA TRP A 71 8.11 -12.36 -5.39
C TRP A 71 7.99 -13.32 -4.20
N GLN A 72 8.16 -14.63 -4.42
CA GLN A 72 8.13 -15.63 -3.35
C GLN A 72 9.32 -15.50 -2.40
N GLU A 73 10.53 -15.29 -2.92
CA GLU A 73 11.72 -15.06 -2.09
C GLU A 73 11.58 -13.79 -1.26
N THR A 74 11.05 -12.73 -1.87
CA THR A 74 10.76 -11.48 -1.14
C THR A 74 9.69 -11.70 -0.06
N ALA A 75 8.61 -12.42 -0.38
CA ALA A 75 7.55 -12.74 0.57
C ALA A 75 8.08 -13.54 1.77
N GLN A 76 8.93 -14.56 1.53
CA GLN A 76 9.53 -15.34 2.60
C GLN A 76 10.48 -14.50 3.45
N ALA A 77 11.33 -13.67 2.82
CA ALA A 77 12.24 -12.80 3.54
C ALA A 77 11.52 -11.80 4.48
N LEU A 78 10.33 -11.34 4.09
CA LEU A 78 9.48 -10.50 4.95
C LEU A 78 8.96 -11.27 6.16
N LEU A 79 8.50 -12.50 5.98
CA LEU A 79 8.04 -13.36 7.08
C LEU A 79 9.18 -13.70 8.04
N ASP A 80 10.37 -13.98 7.52
CA ASP A 80 11.56 -14.27 8.33
C ASP A 80 12.00 -13.05 9.15
N ARG A 81 11.87 -11.84 8.58
CA ARG A 81 12.28 -10.58 9.23
C ARG A 81 11.28 -10.06 10.25
N TYR A 82 9.99 -10.06 9.92
CA TYR A 82 8.95 -9.39 10.71
C TYR A 82 8.04 -10.36 11.46
N GLY A 83 8.17 -11.67 11.22
CA GLY A 83 7.31 -12.69 11.81
C GLY A 83 5.93 -12.75 11.12
N ALA A 84 4.89 -13.02 11.91
CA ALA A 84 3.54 -13.22 11.38
C ALA A 84 2.75 -11.92 11.16
N ALA A 85 3.15 -10.81 11.80
CA ALA A 85 2.39 -9.58 11.76
C ALA A 85 3.24 -8.32 12.01
N ILE A 86 2.83 -7.22 11.37
CA ILE A 86 3.34 -5.86 11.56
C ILE A 86 2.19 -4.98 12.01
N SER A 87 2.40 -4.23 13.10
CA SER A 87 1.42 -3.30 13.63
C SER A 87 1.54 -1.94 12.92
N ILE A 88 0.48 -1.51 12.24
CA ILE A 88 0.41 -0.26 11.51
C ILE A 88 -0.67 0.63 12.13
N LYS A 89 -0.34 1.90 12.33
CA LYS A 89 -1.30 2.95 12.70
C LYS A 89 -2.02 3.43 11.45
N LYS A 90 -3.33 3.65 11.60
CA LYS A 90 -4.19 4.19 10.55
C LYS A 90 -3.72 5.58 10.14
N GLY A 91 -3.77 5.85 8.84
CA GLY A 91 -3.51 7.18 8.32
C GLY A 91 -4.58 8.20 8.71
N GLU A 92 -4.26 9.46 8.50
CA GLU A 92 -5.15 10.60 8.75
C GLU A 92 -5.36 11.45 7.49
N THR A 93 -5.09 10.89 6.30
CA THR A 93 -5.25 11.66 5.05
C THR A 93 -6.72 11.93 4.78
N VAL A 94 -7.01 13.12 4.26
CA VAL A 94 -8.37 13.55 3.94
C VAL A 94 -8.54 13.60 2.43
N ARG A 95 -9.63 13.01 1.93
CA ARG A 95 -9.97 13.08 0.51
C ARG A 95 -10.34 14.51 0.12
N THR A 96 -9.76 15.00 -0.97
CA THR A 96 -10.01 16.34 -1.50
C THR A 96 -10.79 16.36 -2.82
N LYS A 97 -10.82 15.24 -3.56
CA LYS A 97 -11.52 15.09 -4.84
C LYS A 97 -12.55 13.96 -4.78
N ASP A 98 -13.65 14.12 -5.51
CA ASP A 98 -14.64 13.05 -5.69
C ASP A 98 -14.08 11.90 -6.56
N PRO A 99 -14.51 10.64 -6.37
CA PRO A 99 -13.95 9.50 -7.10
C PRO A 99 -14.18 9.58 -8.61
N LEU A 100 -15.27 10.20 -9.05
CA LEU A 100 -15.52 10.42 -10.47
C LEU A 100 -14.59 11.50 -11.05
N GLN A 101 -14.18 12.47 -10.22
CA GLN A 101 -13.18 13.45 -10.63
C GLN A 101 -11.80 12.81 -10.78
N THR A 102 -11.38 11.97 -9.81
CA THR A 102 -10.09 11.27 -9.88
C THR A 102 -10.05 10.27 -11.03
N LEU A 103 -11.17 9.63 -11.37
CA LEU A 103 -11.28 8.77 -12.57
C LEU A 103 -11.12 9.58 -13.86
N SER A 104 -11.78 10.75 -13.94
CA SER A 104 -11.66 11.62 -15.11
C SER A 104 -10.22 12.10 -15.31
N ASP A 105 -9.51 12.43 -14.24
CA ASP A 105 -8.11 12.85 -14.28
C ASP A 105 -7.21 11.69 -14.76
N ALA A 106 -7.37 10.48 -14.18
CA ALA A 106 -6.60 9.31 -14.56
C ALA A 106 -6.75 8.93 -16.06
N LEU A 107 -7.97 9.02 -16.60
CA LEU A 107 -8.22 8.76 -18.02
C LEU A 107 -7.55 9.78 -18.94
N LYS A 108 -7.49 11.06 -18.54
CA LYS A 108 -6.80 12.10 -19.32
C LYS A 108 -5.30 11.87 -19.35
N ASP A 109 -4.70 11.46 -18.24
CA ASP A 109 -3.26 11.18 -18.17
C ASP A 109 -2.88 10.02 -19.09
N THR A 110 -3.69 8.96 -19.16
CA THR A 110 -3.44 7.84 -20.09
C THR A 110 -3.59 8.19 -21.57
N ALA A 111 -4.35 9.23 -21.92
CA ALA A 111 -4.52 9.66 -23.31
C ALA A 111 -3.34 10.53 -23.82
N ASN A 112 -2.51 11.04 -22.91
CA ASN A 112 -1.37 11.91 -23.23
C ASN A 112 -0.01 11.21 -23.09
N GLY A 113 0.01 9.91 -22.75
CA GLY A 113 1.20 9.09 -22.53
C GLY A 113 1.59 8.21 -23.71
#